data_AF-A0A7S0Y9H2-F1
#
_entry.id   AF-A0A7S0Y9H2-F1
#
_cell.length_a   1.000
_cell.length_b   1.000
_cell.length_c   1.000
_cell.angle_alpha   90.00
_cell.angle_beta   90.00
_cell.angle_gamma   90.00
#
_symmetry.space_group_name_H-M   'P 1'
#
loop_
_entity.id
_entity.type
_entity.pdbx_description
1 polymer ?
#
loop_
_entity_poly.entity_id
_entity_poly.type
_entity_poly.pdbx_seq_one_letter_code
_entity_poly.pdbx_strand_id
1 'polypeptide(L)'
;LRKCDESFSLIEKSLSAYLETKKMMFPRFFFLSNDELIEILSEAKDPVKVQPFVKKIIEAVNEFEFDAEANIRALVSIEGERVPLLKPVPTREDLAGGVERWLGAVETAMRKALEMVTQAAIEAYDRTPRTQWILNWPGQVVLAAGQVHWTRGVERAILGSNKSGLKTKVDNNNNISSSSSNPSPTPPSDSATTNAASLLPPLPPTPTAALAEFLNQCGSELKEEVMLVRGELTALQRGTLGALVVLDVHARDVVSEMIAAKVSSLDDFSWQARLRYYWEIPHPPPPPPP
;
A
#
# COMPACT_ATOMS: atom_id res chain seq x y z
N LEU A 1 34.67 -2.81 49.61
CA LEU A 1 34.90 -3.91 48.65
C LEU A 1 33.69 -4.83 48.64
N ARG A 2 33.56 -5.89 49.46
CA ARG A 2 32.36 -6.79 49.41
C ARG A 2 30.99 -6.11 49.42
N LYS A 3 30.75 -5.13 50.32
CA LYS A 3 29.49 -4.36 50.33
C LYS A 3 29.26 -3.51 49.07
N CYS A 4 30.34 -3.03 48.46
CA CYS A 4 30.27 -2.32 47.18
C CYS A 4 29.95 -3.29 46.05
N ASP A 5 30.54 -4.48 46.05
CA ASP A 5 30.28 -5.53 45.05
C ASP A 5 28.81 -6.01 45.13
N GLU A 6 28.28 -6.20 46.33
CA GLU A 6 26.86 -6.53 46.57
C GLU A 6 25.92 -5.42 46.07
N SER A 7 26.24 -4.15 46.36
CA SER A 7 25.44 -3.01 45.90
C SER A 7 25.49 -2.86 44.38
N PHE A 8 26.65 -3.10 43.77
CA PHE A 8 26.85 -3.05 42.32
C PHE A 8 26.01 -4.14 41.62
N SER A 9 26.08 -5.38 42.11
CA SER A 9 25.29 -6.49 41.57
C SER A 9 23.77 -6.23 41.67
N LEU A 10 23.32 -5.61 42.76
CA LEU A 10 21.92 -5.23 42.93
C LEU A 10 21.49 -4.17 41.91
N ILE A 11 22.30 -3.13 41.71
CA ILE A 11 22.04 -2.08 40.72
C ILE A 11 21.97 -2.69 39.33
N GLU A 12 22.93 -3.53 38.96
CA GLU A 12 22.98 -4.19 37.65
C GLU A 12 21.72 -5.04 37.39
N LYS A 13 21.27 -5.81 38.38
CA LYS A 13 20.04 -6.61 38.27
C LYS A 13 18.80 -5.74 38.15
N SER A 14 18.71 -4.67 38.94
CA SER A 14 17.56 -3.75 38.91
C SER A 14 17.47 -2.96 37.60
N LEU A 15 18.61 -2.50 37.09
CA LEU A 15 18.72 -1.81 35.81
C LEU A 15 18.33 -2.75 34.68
N SER A 16 18.85 -3.98 34.68
CA SER A 16 18.50 -4.99 33.68
C SER A 16 16.99 -5.27 33.66
N ALA A 17 16.35 -5.43 34.83
CA ALA A 17 14.90 -5.62 34.92
C ALA A 17 14.11 -4.40 34.42
N TYR A 18 14.58 -3.18 34.70
CA TYR A 18 13.98 -1.95 34.20
C TYR A 18 14.08 -1.84 32.67
N LEU A 19 15.25 -2.11 32.09
CA LEU A 19 15.46 -2.08 30.65
C LEU A 19 14.60 -3.14 29.94
N GLU A 20 14.49 -4.35 30.47
CA GLU A 20 13.59 -5.37 29.92
C GLU A 20 12.13 -4.92 29.94
N THR A 21 11.68 -4.26 31.01
CA THR A 21 10.33 -3.69 31.06
C THR A 21 10.11 -2.66 29.96
N LYS A 22 11.11 -1.82 29.66
CA LYS A 22 11.06 -0.84 28.57
C LYS A 22 11.07 -1.49 27.19
N LYS A 23 11.87 -2.54 26.99
CA LYS A 23 11.85 -3.34 25.74
C LYS A 23 10.50 -4.00 25.50
N MET A 24 9.82 -4.47 26.54
CA MET A 24 8.47 -5.02 26.39
C MET A 24 7.42 -3.97 26.00
N MET A 25 7.60 -2.70 26.39
CA MET A 25 6.70 -1.61 25.97
C MET A 25 6.94 -1.19 24.51
N PHE A 26 8.18 -1.23 24.05
CA PHE A 26 8.55 -0.93 22.68
C PHE A 26 9.57 -1.97 22.16
N PRO A 27 9.07 -3.07 21.54
CA PRO A 27 9.90 -4.22 21.17
C PRO A 27 11.09 -3.90 20.25
N ARG A 28 11.08 -2.77 19.53
CA ARG A 28 12.24 -2.39 18.71
C ARG A 28 13.48 -2.03 19.53
N PHE A 29 13.36 -1.78 20.83
CA PHE A 29 14.51 -1.62 21.71
C PHE A 29 15.35 -2.92 21.86
N PHE A 30 14.84 -4.08 21.44
CA PHE A 30 15.67 -5.29 21.35
C PHE A 30 16.79 -5.18 20.30
N PHE A 31 16.73 -4.21 19.37
CA PHE A 31 17.77 -3.95 18.37
C PHE A 31 18.89 -3.00 18.88
N LEU A 32 18.75 -2.47 20.09
CA LEU A 32 19.75 -1.61 20.72
C LEU A 32 20.59 -2.39 21.73
N SER A 33 21.85 -2.00 21.90
CA SER A 33 22.62 -2.44 23.07
C SER A 33 22.03 -1.84 24.35
N ASN A 34 22.36 -2.42 25.51
CA ASN A 34 21.90 -1.84 26.78
C ASN A 34 22.42 -0.41 26.98
N ASP A 35 23.63 -0.08 26.54
CA ASP A 35 24.21 1.26 26.64
C ASP A 35 23.45 2.27 25.76
N GLU A 36 23.12 1.87 24.52
CA GLU A 36 22.32 2.69 23.59
C GLU A 36 20.89 2.89 24.11
N LEU A 37 20.31 1.85 24.71
CA LEU A 37 19.00 1.94 25.34
C LEU A 37 19.02 2.86 26.58
N ILE A 38 20.10 2.88 27.34
CA ILE A 38 20.25 3.83 28.44
C ILE A 38 20.39 5.25 27.88
N GLU A 39 21.17 5.44 26.82
CA GLU A 39 21.35 6.75 26.18
C GLU A 39 20.01 7.32 25.70
N ILE A 40 19.22 6.55 24.94
CA ILE A 40 17.91 6.99 24.45
C ILE A 40 16.91 7.25 25.60
N LEU A 41 16.96 6.48 26.69
CA LEU A 41 16.10 6.69 27.86
C LEU A 41 16.53 7.88 28.71
N SER A 42 17.83 8.19 28.74
CA SER A 42 18.40 9.31 29.50
C SER A 42 18.12 10.67 28.84
N GLU A 43 17.96 10.67 27.51
CA GLU A 43 17.76 11.87 26.69
C GLU A 43 16.27 12.22 26.47
N ALA A 44 15.37 11.76 27.35
CA ALA A 44 13.92 11.95 27.21
C ALA A 44 13.46 13.42 27.06
N LYS A 45 14.32 14.39 27.39
CA LYS A 45 14.03 15.82 27.27
C LYS A 45 14.30 16.41 25.89
N ASP A 46 15.15 15.77 25.09
CA ASP A 46 15.50 16.24 23.76
C ASP A 46 15.26 15.12 22.72
N PRO A 47 14.09 15.12 22.05
CA PRO A 47 13.71 14.05 21.15
C PRO A 47 14.59 13.96 19.90
N VAL A 48 15.33 15.03 19.56
CA VAL A 48 16.23 15.04 18.40
C VAL A 48 17.43 14.11 18.63
N LYS A 49 17.82 13.87 19.89
CA LYS A 49 18.91 12.96 20.20
C LYS A 49 18.60 11.49 19.96
N VAL A 50 17.34 11.15 19.65
CA VAL A 50 16.96 9.79 19.24
C VAL A 50 17.43 9.47 17.81
N GLN A 51 17.67 10.49 16.96
CA GLN A 51 18.00 10.34 15.54
C GLN A 51 19.09 9.30 15.22
N PRO A 52 20.23 9.23 15.94
CA PRO A 52 21.29 8.26 15.65
C PRO A 52 20.85 6.80 15.78
N PHE A 53 19.80 6.54 16.57
CA PHE A 53 19.27 5.22 16.85
C PHE A 53 18.10 4.84 15.95
N VAL A 54 17.46 5.81 15.28
CA VAL A 54 16.22 5.61 14.51
C VAL A 54 16.36 4.48 13.49
N LYS A 55 17.44 4.47 12.72
CA LYS A 55 17.70 3.43 11.71
C LYS A 55 17.81 2.00 12.30
N LYS A 56 18.21 1.87 13.57
CA LYS A 56 18.30 0.57 14.26
C LYS A 56 16.95 0.09 14.74
N ILE A 57 16.11 1.00 15.23
CA ILE A 57 14.81 0.65 15.80
C ILE A 57 13.73 0.58 14.70
N ILE A 58 13.74 1.48 13.73
CA ILE A 58 12.78 1.54 12.64
C ILE A 58 13.51 1.31 11.31
N GLU A 59 13.38 0.09 10.80
CA GLU A 59 13.88 -0.28 9.48
C GLU A 59 13.33 0.66 8.39
N ALA A 60 14.17 0.98 7.41
CA ALA A 60 13.90 1.90 6.30
C ALA A 60 13.66 3.38 6.65
N VAL A 61 13.64 3.75 7.94
CA VAL A 61 13.61 5.17 8.36
C VAL A 61 15.01 5.60 8.77
N ASN A 62 15.54 6.62 8.10
CA ASN A 62 16.85 7.19 8.43
C ASN A 62 16.72 8.23 9.54
N GLU A 63 15.75 9.12 9.40
CA GLU A 63 15.53 10.20 10.36
C GLU A 63 14.07 10.65 10.44
N PHE A 64 13.74 11.31 11.54
CA PHE A 64 12.49 12.01 11.74
C PHE A 64 12.61 13.48 11.34
N GLU A 65 11.57 14.01 10.74
CA GLU A 65 11.44 15.44 10.49
C GLU A 65 10.63 16.07 11.63
N PHE A 66 11.24 17.02 12.35
CA PHE A 66 10.61 17.71 13.47
C PHE A 66 10.03 19.07 13.03
N ASP A 67 8.93 19.48 13.67
CA ASP A 67 8.40 20.84 13.57
C ASP A 67 9.03 21.80 14.60
N ALA A 68 8.57 23.05 14.63
CA ALA A 68 9.08 24.08 15.55
C ALA A 68 8.79 23.79 17.03
N GLU A 69 7.85 22.88 17.32
CA GLU A 69 7.45 22.46 18.67
C GLU A 69 8.09 21.11 19.07
N ALA A 70 9.03 20.62 18.25
CA ALA A 70 9.68 19.32 18.38
C ALA A 70 8.72 18.12 18.23
N ASN A 71 7.57 18.29 17.58
CA ASN A 71 6.72 17.16 17.18
C ASN A 71 7.24 16.54 15.88
N ILE A 72 7.05 15.24 15.72
CA ILE A 72 7.48 14.53 14.51
C ILE A 72 6.40 14.69 13.44
N ARG A 73 6.74 15.30 12.30
CA ARG A 73 5.80 15.60 11.19
C ARG A 73 5.97 14.70 9.98
N ALA A 74 7.16 14.12 9.76
CA ALA A 74 7.43 13.22 8.65
C ALA A 74 8.55 12.24 8.96
N LEU A 75 8.65 11.20 8.15
CA LEU A 75 9.71 10.20 8.16
C LEU A 75 10.52 10.36 6.88
N VAL A 76 11.84 10.26 6.97
CA VAL A 76 12.73 10.39 5.82
C VAL A 76 13.61 9.14 5.71
N SER A 77 13.63 8.51 4.53
CA SER A 77 14.48 7.36 4.24
C SER A 77 15.93 7.77 3.97
N ILE A 78 16.84 6.81 3.89
CA ILE A 78 18.25 7.09 3.57
C ILE A 78 18.43 7.55 2.12
N GLU A 79 17.51 7.18 1.24
CA GLU A 79 17.43 7.61 -0.17
C GLU A 79 16.77 8.99 -0.32
N GLY A 80 16.31 9.59 0.77
CA GLY A 80 15.63 10.89 0.77
C GLY A 80 14.13 10.81 0.45
N GLU A 81 13.54 9.61 0.47
CA GLU A 81 12.10 9.45 0.34
C GLU A 81 11.40 9.98 1.60
N ARG A 82 10.45 10.88 1.41
CA ARG A 82 9.77 11.57 2.52
C ARG A 82 8.31 11.16 2.61
N VAL A 83 7.91 10.64 3.77
CA VAL A 83 6.52 10.27 4.07
C VAL A 83 5.96 11.19 5.16
N PRO A 84 5.05 12.13 4.83
CA PRO A 84 4.40 12.98 5.83
C PRO A 84 3.43 12.17 6.68
N LEU A 85 3.37 12.48 7.98
CA LEU A 85 2.35 11.95 8.88
C LEU A 85 1.07 12.76 8.74
N LEU A 86 -0.10 12.12 8.91
CA LEU A 86 -1.40 12.80 8.85
C LEU A 86 -1.52 13.93 9.89
N LYS A 87 -0.96 13.67 11.08
CA LYS A 87 -0.92 14.57 12.22
C LYS A 87 0.46 14.47 12.84
N PRO A 88 1.09 15.60 13.23
CA PRO A 88 2.33 15.56 13.97
C PRO A 88 2.18 14.75 15.26
N VAL A 89 3.19 13.95 15.58
CA VAL A 89 3.22 13.14 16.80
C VAL A 89 3.95 13.92 17.90
N PRO A 90 3.30 14.24 19.03
CA PRO A 90 3.95 14.90 20.14
C PRO A 90 5.04 14.03 20.76
N THR A 91 6.15 14.67 21.11
CA THR A 91 7.33 14.01 21.71
C THR A 91 7.60 14.47 23.14
N ARG A 92 6.97 15.56 23.56
CA ARG A 92 7.14 16.11 24.91
C ARG A 92 6.57 15.17 25.97
N GLU A 93 7.30 15.01 27.06
CA GLU A 93 6.99 14.04 28.12
C GLU A 93 5.63 14.31 28.80
N ASP A 94 5.23 15.58 28.91
CA ASP A 94 3.95 16.01 29.48
C ASP A 94 2.74 15.56 28.65
N LEU A 95 2.92 15.40 27.34
CA LEU A 95 1.85 15.05 26.40
C LEU A 95 1.91 13.58 25.96
N ALA A 96 3.11 13.04 25.77
CA ALA A 96 3.32 11.73 25.16
C ALA A 96 3.80 10.66 26.16
N GLY A 97 4.22 11.07 27.36
CA GLY A 97 4.88 10.20 28.33
C GLY A 97 6.32 9.87 27.94
N GLY A 98 6.79 8.67 28.29
CA GLY A 98 8.17 8.24 28.00
C GLY A 98 8.45 7.99 26.52
N VAL A 99 9.74 7.90 26.18
CA VAL A 99 10.23 7.67 24.80
C VAL A 99 9.61 6.46 24.12
N GLU A 100 9.35 5.39 24.88
CA GLU A 100 8.69 4.19 24.38
C GLU A 100 7.27 4.47 23.84
N ARG A 101 6.53 5.41 24.44
CA ARG A 101 5.14 5.68 24.10
C ARG A 101 5.04 6.51 22.84
N TRP A 102 5.83 7.58 22.73
CA TRP A 102 5.79 8.40 21.53
C TRP A 102 6.40 7.68 20.33
N LEU A 103 7.43 6.84 20.50
CA LEU A 103 7.92 5.98 19.42
C LEU A 103 6.85 4.98 18.94
N GLY A 104 6.09 4.38 19.87
CA GLY A 104 4.92 3.57 19.53
C GLY A 104 3.82 4.35 18.79
N ALA A 105 3.61 5.62 19.17
CA ALA A 105 2.68 6.51 18.47
C ALA A 105 3.17 6.88 17.06
N VAL A 106 4.48 7.09 16.87
CA VAL A 106 5.11 7.30 15.55
C VAL A 106 4.88 6.08 14.67
N GLU A 107 5.09 4.86 15.17
CA GLU A 107 4.80 3.64 14.39
C GLU A 107 3.33 3.55 13.96
N THR A 108 2.42 3.87 14.87
CA THR A 108 0.98 3.85 14.59
C THR A 108 0.63 4.90 13.54
N ALA A 109 1.17 6.11 13.67
CA ALA A 109 0.97 7.18 12.71
C ALA A 109 1.58 6.87 11.33
N MET A 110 2.77 6.26 11.31
CA MET A 110 3.45 5.81 10.09
C MET A 110 2.60 4.80 9.33
N ARG A 111 2.11 3.75 10.00
CA ARG A 111 1.27 2.72 9.37
C ARG A 111 0.03 3.34 8.75
N LYS A 112 -0.62 4.25 9.47
CA LYS A 112 -1.81 4.96 8.98
C LYS A 112 -1.51 5.89 7.80
N ALA A 113 -0.36 6.56 7.81
CA ALA A 113 0.09 7.40 6.70
C ALA A 113 0.33 6.57 5.44
N LEU A 114 1.07 5.47 5.55
CA LEU A 114 1.31 4.56 4.44
C LEU A 114 0.02 3.92 3.93
N GLU A 115 -0.90 3.53 4.82
CA GLU A 115 -2.22 3.01 4.44
C GLU A 115 -3.00 4.01 3.58
N MET A 116 -3.13 5.26 4.06
CA MET A 116 -3.87 6.29 3.34
C MET A 116 -3.21 6.67 2.01
N VAL A 117 -1.88 6.83 1.98
CA VAL A 117 -1.16 7.17 0.75
C VAL A 117 -1.25 6.03 -0.26
N THR A 118 -1.16 4.78 0.19
CA THR A 118 -1.31 3.61 -0.69
C THR A 118 -2.71 3.50 -1.25
N GLN A 119 -3.74 3.71 -0.42
CA GLN A 119 -5.12 3.75 -0.90
C GLN A 119 -5.32 4.83 -1.97
N ALA A 120 -4.85 6.06 -1.70
CA ALA A 120 -4.99 7.17 -2.63
C ALA A 120 -4.24 6.90 -3.96
N ALA A 121 -3.06 6.28 -3.90
CA ALA A 121 -2.31 5.88 -5.09
C ALA A 121 -3.05 4.84 -5.92
N ILE A 122 -3.63 3.82 -5.27
CA ILE A 122 -4.42 2.77 -5.93
C ILE A 122 -5.65 3.35 -6.63
N GLU A 123 -6.36 4.30 -6.00
CA GLU A 123 -7.53 4.96 -6.56
C GLU A 123 -7.20 5.91 -7.72
N ALA A 124 -6.02 6.52 -7.70
CA ALA A 124 -5.55 7.45 -8.72
C ALA A 124 -4.95 6.77 -9.96
N TYR A 125 -4.63 5.48 -9.89
CA TYR A 125 -3.92 4.73 -10.93
C TYR A 125 -4.61 4.80 -12.29
N ASP A 126 -5.92 4.51 -12.35
CA ASP A 126 -6.67 4.51 -13.62
C ASP A 126 -7.00 5.94 -14.14
N ARG A 127 -6.80 6.97 -13.31
CA ARG A 127 -7.15 8.37 -13.61
C ARG A 127 -5.97 9.19 -14.10
N THR A 128 -4.76 8.69 -13.93
CA THR A 128 -3.51 9.40 -14.16
C THR A 128 -2.69 8.63 -15.19
N PRO A 129 -2.10 9.27 -16.21
CA PRO A 129 -1.17 8.59 -17.10
C PRO A 129 -0.05 7.91 -16.31
N ARG A 130 0.31 6.67 -16.67
CA ARG A 130 1.22 5.83 -15.86
C ARG A 130 2.55 6.52 -15.57
N THR A 131 3.15 7.18 -16.56
CA THR A 131 4.40 7.94 -16.40
C THR A 131 4.29 9.08 -15.38
N GLN A 132 3.15 9.78 -15.32
CA GLN A 132 2.90 10.82 -14.32
C GLN A 132 2.57 10.21 -12.95
N TRP A 133 1.79 9.13 -12.93
CA TRP A 133 1.44 8.42 -11.71
C TRP A 133 2.71 7.96 -10.97
N ILE A 134 3.66 7.33 -11.67
CA ILE A 134 4.95 6.89 -11.09
C ILE A 134 5.70 8.03 -10.39
N LEU A 135 5.65 9.25 -10.93
CA LEU A 135 6.38 10.39 -10.37
C LEU A 135 5.63 11.10 -9.23
N ASN A 136 4.31 10.93 -9.14
CA ASN A 136 3.46 11.63 -8.18
C ASN A 136 3.37 10.92 -6.82
N TRP A 137 3.76 9.65 -6.73
CA TRP A 137 3.60 8.82 -5.53
C TRP A 137 4.94 8.35 -4.97
N PRO A 138 5.02 8.05 -3.65
CA PRO A 138 6.23 7.47 -3.05
C PRO A 138 6.64 6.17 -3.74
N GLY A 139 7.93 5.93 -3.88
CA GLY A 139 8.47 4.82 -4.66
C GLY A 139 8.03 3.46 -4.14
N GLN A 140 8.03 3.25 -2.82
CA GLN A 140 7.51 2.01 -2.23
C GLN A 140 6.03 1.78 -2.57
N VAL A 141 5.24 2.86 -2.56
CA VAL A 141 3.80 2.82 -2.87
C VAL A 141 3.57 2.51 -4.34
N VAL A 142 4.36 3.11 -5.24
CA VAL A 142 4.32 2.82 -6.69
C VAL A 142 4.58 1.34 -6.95
N LEU A 143 5.61 0.75 -6.35
CA LEU A 143 5.96 -0.66 -6.54
C LEU A 143 4.85 -1.59 -6.03
N ALA A 144 4.29 -1.31 -4.83
CA ALA A 144 3.24 -2.13 -4.26
C ALA A 144 1.89 -1.99 -5.00
N ALA A 145 1.46 -0.76 -5.27
CA ALA A 145 0.20 -0.50 -5.98
C ALA A 145 0.25 -0.98 -7.45
N GLY A 146 1.42 -0.91 -8.09
CA GLY A 146 1.64 -1.51 -9.42
C GLY A 146 1.38 -3.01 -9.42
N GLN A 147 1.88 -3.75 -8.42
CA GLN A 147 1.62 -5.19 -8.27
C GLN A 147 0.15 -5.50 -7.99
N VAL A 148 -0.56 -4.66 -7.21
CA VAL A 148 -2.00 -4.79 -7.00
C VAL A 148 -2.76 -4.66 -8.32
N HIS A 149 -2.45 -3.65 -9.11
CA HIS A 149 -3.11 -3.40 -10.39
C HIS A 149 -2.77 -4.46 -11.45
N TRP A 150 -1.53 -4.94 -11.47
CA TRP A 150 -1.15 -6.07 -12.31
C TRP A 150 -1.92 -7.33 -11.93
N THR A 151 -1.98 -7.68 -10.64
CA THR A 151 -2.75 -8.83 -10.13
C THR A 151 -4.20 -8.74 -10.59
N ARG A 152 -4.85 -7.58 -10.40
CA ARG A 152 -6.22 -7.33 -10.84
C ARG A 152 -6.39 -7.39 -12.35
N GLY A 153 -5.40 -6.97 -13.13
CA GLY A 153 -5.41 -7.03 -14.59
C GLY A 153 -5.41 -8.48 -15.10
N VAL A 154 -4.53 -9.31 -14.54
CA VAL A 154 -4.48 -10.75 -14.85
C VAL A 154 -5.78 -11.46 -14.46
N GLU A 155 -6.28 -11.23 -13.24
CA GLU A 155 -7.53 -11.88 -12.80
C GLU A 155 -8.72 -11.50 -13.68
N ARG A 156 -8.83 -10.21 -14.06
CA ARG A 156 -9.86 -9.75 -15.01
C ARG A 156 -9.73 -10.43 -16.37
N ALA A 157 -8.50 -10.60 -16.87
CA ALA A 157 -8.25 -11.29 -18.12
C ALA A 157 -8.63 -12.79 -18.07
N ILE A 158 -8.31 -13.47 -16.97
CA ILE A 158 -8.66 -14.89 -16.77
C ILE A 158 -10.18 -15.08 -16.65
N LEU A 159 -10.86 -14.22 -15.88
CA LEU A 159 -12.30 -14.35 -15.64
C LEU A 159 -13.17 -14.02 -16.86
N GLY A 160 -12.60 -13.34 -17.87
CA GLY A 160 -13.35 -12.71 -18.96
C GLY A 160 -14.21 -11.55 -18.43
N SER A 161 -14.40 -10.51 -19.24
CA SER A 161 -14.99 -9.21 -18.85
C SER A 161 -16.45 -9.22 -18.33
N ASN A 162 -16.97 -10.33 -17.79
CA ASN A 162 -18.34 -10.46 -17.31
C ASN A 162 -18.53 -11.18 -15.96
N LYS A 163 -17.46 -11.47 -15.20
CA LYS A 163 -17.59 -11.82 -13.77
C LYS A 163 -17.11 -10.66 -12.90
N SER A 164 -17.99 -9.66 -12.73
CA SER A 164 -17.91 -8.70 -11.64
C SER A 164 -18.05 -9.44 -10.30
N GLY A 165 -16.91 -9.77 -9.70
CA GLY A 165 -16.76 -10.27 -8.33
C GLY A 165 -15.27 -10.22 -8.02
N LEU A 166 -14.72 -9.18 -7.40
CA LEU A 166 -15.17 -8.47 -6.21
C LEU A 166 -16.05 -7.25 -6.49
N LYS A 167 -17.36 -7.39 -6.25
CA LYS A 167 -18.21 -6.25 -5.92
C LYS A 167 -17.91 -5.86 -4.48
N THR A 168 -17.27 -4.71 -4.27
CA THR A 168 -17.47 -3.92 -3.07
C THR A 168 -18.96 -3.59 -2.99
N LYS A 169 -19.70 -4.28 -2.11
CA LYS A 169 -21.08 -3.92 -1.78
C LYS A 169 -21.08 -2.55 -1.12
N VAL A 170 -21.35 -1.51 -1.90
CA VAL A 170 -21.86 -0.23 -1.39
C VAL A 170 -23.22 -0.04 -2.06
N ASP A 171 -24.22 -0.74 -1.53
CA ASP A 171 -25.62 -0.44 -1.80
C ASP A 171 -26.01 0.73 -0.89
N ASN A 172 -25.88 1.96 -1.38
CA ASN A 172 -26.47 3.12 -0.72
C ASN A 172 -27.90 3.32 -1.25
N ASN A 173 -28.84 2.71 -0.54
CA ASN A 173 -30.27 2.91 -0.75
C ASN A 173 -30.69 4.21 -0.06
N ASN A 174 -31.27 5.16 -0.81
CA ASN A 174 -32.25 6.12 -0.29
C ASN A 174 -33.09 6.67 -1.45
N ASN A 175 -34.24 6.04 -1.63
CA ASN A 175 -35.43 6.57 -2.31
C ASN A 175 -36.16 7.53 -1.35
N ILE A 176 -36.75 8.62 -1.87
CA ILE A 176 -38.14 9.03 -1.59
C ILE A 176 -38.63 9.99 -2.72
N SER A 177 -39.43 9.41 -3.61
CA SER A 177 -40.82 9.76 -3.99
C SER A 177 -41.19 11.11 -4.63
N SER A 178 -41.78 11.01 -5.84
CA SER A 178 -43.14 11.46 -6.25
C SER A 178 -43.20 11.49 -7.79
N SER A 179 -44.25 11.17 -8.55
CA SER A 179 -45.56 10.52 -8.40
C SER A 179 -46.26 10.59 -9.78
N SER A 180 -46.94 9.49 -10.21
CA SER A 180 -48.13 9.40 -11.13
C SER A 180 -48.07 10.07 -12.53
N SER A 181 -48.57 9.53 -13.66
CA SER A 181 -49.77 8.71 -13.93
C SER A 181 -49.75 8.17 -15.39
N ASN A 182 -50.45 7.05 -15.63
CA ASN A 182 -50.74 6.34 -16.90
C ASN A 182 -52.21 6.67 -17.37
N PRO A 183 -52.87 6.09 -18.43
CA PRO A 183 -52.44 5.23 -19.59
C PRO A 183 -53.16 5.46 -20.99
N SER A 184 -52.62 4.85 -22.08
CA SER A 184 -53.24 4.11 -23.26
C SER A 184 -54.35 4.71 -24.21
N PRO A 185 -54.73 4.12 -25.40
CA PRO A 185 -54.03 3.27 -26.42
C PRO A 185 -54.38 3.51 -27.94
N THR A 186 -53.76 2.71 -28.85
CA THR A 186 -54.18 2.17 -30.20
C THR A 186 -53.66 2.73 -31.57
N PRO A 187 -53.52 1.86 -32.61
CA PRO A 187 -52.57 1.94 -33.76
C PRO A 187 -53.30 2.13 -35.15
N PRO A 188 -52.71 1.94 -36.38
CA PRO A 188 -52.16 0.66 -36.93
C PRO A 188 -50.99 0.75 -37.96
N SER A 189 -50.45 -0.45 -38.27
CA SER A 189 -49.88 -0.99 -39.53
C SER A 189 -48.90 -0.19 -40.40
N ASP A 190 -47.69 -0.74 -40.62
CA ASP A 190 -47.32 -1.27 -41.94
C ASP A 190 -46.07 -2.18 -41.89
N SER A 191 -46.11 -3.20 -42.74
CA SER A 191 -45.18 -4.31 -42.90
C SER A 191 -43.99 -3.98 -43.81
N ALA A 192 -42.77 -4.30 -43.39
CA ALA A 192 -41.63 -4.49 -44.30
C ALA A 192 -40.60 -5.49 -43.73
N THR A 193 -40.78 -6.75 -44.12
CA THR A 193 -39.78 -7.74 -44.60
C THR A 193 -38.29 -7.55 -44.24
N THR A 194 -37.83 -8.44 -43.35
CA THR A 194 -36.55 -9.18 -43.34
C THR A 194 -35.21 -8.42 -43.51
N ASN A 195 -34.44 -8.38 -42.43
CA ASN A 195 -33.03 -8.82 -42.38
C ASN A 195 -32.60 -8.93 -40.91
N ALA A 196 -32.93 -10.06 -40.27
CA ALA A 196 -32.42 -10.41 -38.94
C ALA A 196 -31.01 -11.01 -39.07
N ALA A 197 -30.04 -10.17 -39.44
CA ALA A 197 -28.64 -10.47 -39.20
C ALA A 197 -28.41 -10.33 -37.69
N SER A 198 -28.48 -11.47 -37.01
CA SER A 198 -27.95 -11.76 -35.68
C SER A 198 -27.09 -10.64 -35.06
N LEU A 199 -27.72 -9.74 -34.32
CA LEU A 199 -27.06 -8.91 -33.30
C LEU A 199 -26.85 -9.77 -32.05
N LEU A 200 -26.07 -10.86 -32.19
CA LEU A 200 -25.48 -11.48 -31.02
C LEU A 200 -24.47 -10.46 -30.46
N PRO A 201 -24.53 -10.13 -29.15
CA PRO A 201 -23.46 -9.35 -28.54
C PRO A 201 -22.12 -10.07 -28.81
N PRO A 202 -21.03 -9.33 -29.03
CA PRO A 202 -19.72 -9.94 -29.26
C PRO A 202 -19.46 -10.95 -28.14
N LEU A 203 -19.12 -12.18 -28.54
CA LEU A 203 -18.80 -13.26 -27.60
C LEU A 203 -17.75 -12.73 -26.62
N PRO A 204 -17.88 -12.96 -25.30
CA PRO A 204 -16.86 -12.53 -24.35
C PRO A 204 -15.49 -13.05 -24.80
N PRO A 205 -14.43 -12.23 -24.72
CA PRO A 205 -13.11 -12.68 -25.14
C PRO A 205 -12.73 -13.93 -24.36
N THR A 206 -12.24 -14.95 -25.07
CA THR A 206 -11.67 -16.13 -24.41
C THR A 206 -10.56 -15.68 -23.45
N PRO A 207 -10.34 -16.34 -22.30
CA PRO A 207 -9.29 -15.97 -21.35
C PRO A 207 -7.92 -15.76 -22.01
N THR A 208 -7.57 -16.60 -22.97
CA THR A 208 -6.33 -16.49 -23.76
C THR A 208 -6.25 -15.19 -24.58
N ALA A 209 -7.36 -14.77 -25.18
CA ALA A 209 -7.42 -13.52 -25.95
C ALA A 209 -7.33 -12.29 -25.04
N ALA A 210 -8.03 -12.31 -23.90
CA ALA A 210 -7.98 -11.24 -22.91
C ALA A 210 -6.57 -11.12 -22.27
N LEU A 211 -5.91 -12.24 -21.99
CA LEU A 211 -4.52 -12.25 -21.53
C LEU A 211 -3.56 -11.70 -22.59
N ALA A 212 -3.79 -12.00 -23.88
CA ALA A 212 -2.98 -11.46 -24.96
C ALA A 212 -3.17 -9.93 -25.12
N GLU A 213 -4.38 -9.42 -24.93
CA GLU A 213 -4.63 -7.98 -24.89
C GLU A 213 -3.92 -7.32 -23.69
N PHE A 214 -4.02 -7.92 -22.51
CA PHE A 214 -3.33 -7.44 -21.32
C PHE A 214 -1.80 -7.49 -21.47
N LEU A 215 -1.25 -8.53 -22.13
CA LEU A 215 0.17 -8.63 -22.47
C LEU A 215 0.63 -7.44 -23.34
N ASN A 216 -0.19 -7.06 -24.33
CA ASN A 216 0.11 -5.91 -25.18
C ASN A 216 0.09 -4.59 -24.38
N GLN A 217 -0.85 -4.45 -23.44
CA GLN A 217 -0.90 -3.31 -22.52
C GLN A 217 0.39 -3.24 -21.68
N CYS A 218 0.79 -4.33 -21.01
CA CYS A 218 2.05 -4.38 -20.26
C CYS A 218 3.25 -4.01 -21.14
N GLY A 219 3.28 -4.48 -22.39
CA GLY A 219 4.32 -4.14 -23.35
C GLY A 219 4.34 -2.67 -23.77
N SER A 220 3.20 -1.98 -23.79
CA SER A 220 3.11 -0.54 -24.07
C SER A 220 3.57 0.28 -22.86
N GLU A 221 3.05 -0.05 -21.68
CA GLU A 221 3.40 0.61 -20.42
C GLU A 221 4.90 0.52 -20.13
N LEU A 222 5.50 -0.66 -20.31
CA LEU A 222 6.95 -0.85 -20.16
C LEU A 222 7.76 0.03 -21.11
N LYS A 223 7.29 0.25 -22.35
CA LYS A 223 7.99 1.14 -23.30
C LYS A 223 7.93 2.59 -22.83
N GLU A 224 6.80 3.03 -22.29
CA GLU A 224 6.66 4.38 -21.72
C GLU A 224 7.58 4.58 -20.51
N GLU A 225 7.68 3.58 -19.63
CA GLU A 225 8.61 3.60 -18.50
C GLU A 225 10.07 3.67 -18.95
N VAL A 226 10.47 2.89 -19.96
CA VAL A 226 11.82 2.94 -20.53
C VAL A 226 12.12 4.30 -21.15
N MET A 227 11.14 4.94 -21.79
CA MET A 227 11.30 6.31 -22.29
C MET A 227 11.43 7.32 -21.16
N LEU A 228 10.67 7.15 -20.08
CA LEU A 228 10.77 7.99 -18.89
C LEU A 228 12.14 7.89 -18.22
N VAL A 229 12.72 6.68 -18.12
CA VAL A 229 14.06 6.45 -17.57
C VAL A 229 15.16 7.19 -18.35
N ARG A 230 14.98 7.37 -19.66
CA ARG A 230 15.93 8.10 -20.52
C ARG A 230 15.87 9.62 -20.32
N GLY A 231 14.85 10.14 -19.64
CA GLY A 231 14.71 11.54 -19.32
C GLY A 231 15.49 11.99 -18.07
N GLU A 232 15.21 13.24 -17.68
CA GLU A 232 15.73 13.85 -16.46
C GLU A 232 14.94 13.34 -15.25
N LEU A 233 15.64 12.72 -14.30
CA LEU A 233 15.06 12.14 -13.09
C LEU A 233 16.02 12.36 -11.92
N THR A 234 15.47 12.54 -10.72
CA THR A 234 16.27 12.52 -9.49
C THR A 234 16.87 11.14 -9.25
N ALA A 235 17.89 11.05 -8.40
CA ALA A 235 18.49 9.76 -8.02
C ALA A 235 17.44 8.80 -7.42
N LEU A 236 16.55 9.31 -6.57
CA LEU A 236 15.46 8.54 -5.97
C LEU A 236 14.48 8.03 -7.04
N GLN A 237 13.98 8.91 -7.91
CA GLN A 237 13.06 8.53 -8.98
C GLN A 237 13.67 7.50 -9.93
N ARG A 238 14.96 7.65 -10.26
CA ARG A 238 15.68 6.71 -11.11
C ARG A 238 15.84 5.35 -10.44
N GLY A 239 16.09 5.32 -9.13
CA GLY A 239 16.12 4.09 -8.34
C GLY A 239 14.77 3.37 -8.35
N THR A 240 13.68 4.09 -8.08
CA THR A 240 12.30 3.56 -8.13
C THR A 240 11.95 3.01 -9.51
N LEU A 241 12.20 3.79 -10.57
CA LEU A 241 11.92 3.36 -11.94
C LEU A 241 12.76 2.15 -12.36
N GLY A 242 14.02 2.09 -11.94
CA GLY A 242 14.87 0.91 -12.17
C GLY A 242 14.26 -0.36 -11.56
N ALA A 243 13.78 -0.27 -10.32
CA ALA A 243 13.09 -1.38 -9.66
C ALA A 243 11.75 -1.71 -10.35
N LEU A 244 10.96 -0.70 -10.71
CA LEU A 244 9.67 -0.87 -11.38
C LEU A 244 9.82 -1.57 -12.74
N VAL A 245 10.77 -1.15 -13.56
CA VAL A 245 11.04 -1.79 -14.87
C VAL A 245 11.38 -3.27 -14.73
N VAL A 246 12.16 -3.64 -13.70
CA VAL A 246 12.49 -5.06 -13.43
C VAL A 246 11.22 -5.84 -13.08
N LEU A 247 10.36 -5.28 -12.23
CA LEU A 247 9.08 -5.89 -11.87
C LEU A 247 8.15 -6.03 -13.09
N ASP A 248 8.05 -5.00 -13.92
CA ASP A 248 7.15 -4.96 -15.08
C ASP A 248 7.61 -5.90 -16.21
N VAL A 249 8.93 -6.05 -16.42
CA VAL A 249 9.48 -7.09 -17.31
C VAL A 249 9.08 -8.47 -16.81
N HIS A 250 9.26 -8.75 -15.51
CA HIS A 250 8.86 -10.03 -14.94
C HIS A 250 7.34 -10.26 -15.07
N ALA A 251 6.54 -9.25 -14.74
CA ALA A 251 5.09 -9.29 -14.81
C ALA A 251 4.58 -9.61 -16.23
N ARG A 252 5.17 -8.97 -17.25
CA ARG A 252 4.90 -9.25 -18.67
C ARG A 252 5.27 -10.69 -19.04
N ASP A 253 6.45 -11.16 -18.63
CA ASP A 253 6.93 -12.50 -18.96
C ASP A 253 6.06 -13.58 -18.32
N VAL A 254 5.57 -13.35 -17.10
CA VAL A 254 4.58 -14.21 -16.43
C VAL A 254 3.27 -14.28 -17.22
N VAL A 255 2.77 -13.15 -17.75
CA VAL A 255 1.57 -13.15 -18.62
C VAL A 255 1.82 -13.96 -19.90
N SER A 256 2.99 -13.82 -20.53
CA SER A 256 3.35 -14.62 -21.70
C SER A 256 3.40 -16.12 -21.38
N GLU A 257 3.94 -16.49 -20.21
CA GLU A 257 3.98 -17.88 -19.74
C GLU A 257 2.56 -18.44 -19.51
N MET A 258 1.66 -17.67 -18.89
CA MET A 258 0.27 -18.07 -18.67
C MET A 258 -0.50 -18.29 -19.96
N ILE A 259 -0.24 -17.49 -21.00
CA ILE A 259 -0.82 -17.68 -22.35
C ILE A 259 -0.32 -18.99 -22.95
N ALA A 260 0.99 -19.27 -22.86
CA ALA A 260 1.58 -20.50 -23.37
C ALA A 260 1.04 -21.74 -22.64
N ALA A 261 0.82 -21.63 -21.33
CA ALA A 261 0.19 -22.66 -20.49
C ALA A 261 -1.34 -22.77 -20.69
N LYS A 262 -1.95 -21.89 -21.50
CA LYS A 262 -3.40 -21.83 -21.76
C LYS A 262 -4.24 -21.72 -20.48
N VAL A 263 -3.79 -20.87 -19.55
CA VAL A 263 -4.53 -20.57 -18.31
C VAL A 263 -5.94 -20.07 -18.65
N SER A 264 -6.92 -20.65 -17.96
CA SER A 264 -8.36 -20.38 -18.16
C SER A 264 -9.13 -20.26 -16.84
N SER A 265 -8.52 -20.62 -15.71
CA SER A 265 -9.12 -20.52 -14.38
C SER A 265 -8.16 -19.85 -13.40
N LEU A 266 -8.73 -19.19 -12.38
CA LEU A 266 -7.94 -18.70 -11.24
C LEU A 266 -7.36 -19.86 -10.40
N ASP A 267 -7.90 -21.07 -10.53
CA ASP A 267 -7.38 -22.25 -9.83
C ASP A 267 -6.20 -22.92 -10.56
N ASP A 268 -5.84 -22.42 -11.76
CA ASP A 268 -4.74 -23.00 -12.53
C ASP A 268 -3.41 -22.78 -11.80
N PHE A 269 -2.61 -23.85 -11.69
CA PHE A 269 -1.36 -23.85 -10.93
C PHE A 269 -0.38 -22.75 -11.38
N SER A 270 -0.31 -22.49 -12.69
CA SER A 270 0.56 -21.43 -13.26
C SER A 270 0.26 -20.03 -12.71
N TRP A 271 -0.99 -19.77 -12.32
CA TRP A 271 -1.41 -18.55 -11.63
C TRP A 271 -1.28 -18.67 -10.10
N GLN A 272 -1.70 -19.81 -9.54
CA GLN A 272 -1.63 -20.04 -8.09
C GLN A 272 -0.22 -19.96 -7.52
N ALA A 273 0.79 -20.36 -8.29
CA ALA A 273 2.20 -20.31 -7.92
C ALA A 273 2.80 -18.89 -7.89
N ARG A 274 2.05 -17.85 -8.28
CA ARG A 274 2.53 -16.45 -8.31
C ARG A 274 2.18 -15.72 -7.02
N LEU A 275 3.05 -14.79 -6.64
CA LEU A 275 2.78 -13.85 -5.55
C LEU A 275 1.73 -12.84 -6.03
N ARG A 276 0.60 -12.77 -5.32
CA ARG A 276 -0.55 -11.93 -5.67
C ARG A 276 -0.73 -10.84 -4.64
N TYR A 277 -1.01 -9.64 -5.12
CA TYR A 277 -1.18 -8.46 -4.27
C TYR A 277 -2.64 -8.04 -4.27
N TYR A 278 -3.21 -7.91 -3.07
CA TYR A 278 -4.57 -7.46 -2.88
C TYR A 278 -4.59 -6.25 -1.97
N TRP A 279 -5.48 -5.31 -2.29
CA TRP A 279 -5.81 -4.20 -1.42
C TRP A 279 -7.28 -4.31 -1.04
N GLU A 280 -7.52 -4.65 0.22
CA GLU A 280 -8.85 -4.74 0.80
C GLU A 280 -9.14 -3.48 1.60
N ILE A 281 -10.28 -2.84 1.33
CA ILE A 281 -10.77 -1.75 2.16
C ILE A 281 -11.31 -2.38 3.45
N PRO A 282 -10.88 -1.95 4.65
CA PRO A 282 -11.40 -2.50 5.90
C PRO A 282 -12.92 -2.41 5.93
N HIS A 283 -13.62 -3.55 6.03
CA HIS A 283 -15.06 -3.53 6.27
C HIS A 283 -15.30 -2.98 7.69
N PRO A 284 -16.31 -2.12 7.90
CA PRO A 284 -16.73 -1.78 9.25
C PRO A 284 -17.19 -3.07 9.96
N PRO A 285 -16.89 -3.23 11.27
CA PRO A 285 -17.28 -4.42 12.01
C PRO A 285 -18.80 -4.63 11.90
N PRO A 286 -19.27 -5.90 11.83
CA PRO A 286 -20.69 -6.18 11.80
C PRO A 286 -21.37 -5.56 13.04
N PRO A 287 -22.58 -4.99 12.89
CA PRO A 287 -23.31 -4.46 14.04
C PRO A 287 -23.50 -5.58 15.09
N PRO A 288 -23.47 -5.24 16.39
CA PRO A 288 -23.73 -6.23 17.43
C PRO A 288 -25.12 -6.86 17.22
N PRO A 289 -25.29 -8.16 17.55
CA PRO A 289 -26.57 -8.82 17.45
C PRO A 289 -27.63 -8.09 18.31
N PRO A 290 -28.91 -8.11 17.91
CA PRO A 290 -29.99 -7.44 18.61
C PRO A 290 -30.21 -7.97 20.03
#